data_AF-C5K4W8-F1
#
_entry.id   AF-C5K4W8-F1
#
_cell.length_a   1.000
_cell.length_b   1.000
_cell.length_c   1.000
_cell.angle_alpha   90.00
_cell.angle_beta   90.00
_cell.angle_gamma   90.00
#
_symmetry.space_group_name_H-M   'P 1'
#
loop_
_entity.id
_entity.type
_entity.pdbx_description
1 polymer ?
#
loop_
_entity_poly.entity_id
_entity_poly.type
_entity_poly.pdbx_seq_one_letter_code
_entity_poly.pdbx_strand_id
1 'polypeptide(L)'
;MCRYNLHATFRWAVSGTPFQNRVGDLYALVRFLKLDPFSHYFCSQCDCKALNFGPFDARTRCIRCHHSRRSHWSYFRRYITRPITMNASSAEGRQSLQLLRKIFGNILLRRTKAEREQDVHLPPLVMETRYVRLEPSEQAFYDRLAQEYQDKVEQLAEEGMLEAKVSELLVLLMRLRQACNSGLLIKYSENKQGHRECELLRGIDSR
;
A
#
# COMPACT_ATOMS: atom_id res chain seq x y z
N MET A 1 -10.16 -5.50 17.59
CA MET A 1 -9.04 -5.59 18.55
C MET A 1 -7.77 -5.02 17.91
N CYS A 2 -7.15 -3.99 18.50
CA CYS A 2 -5.97 -3.33 17.95
C CYS A 2 -4.70 -4.19 18.11
N ARG A 3 -4.10 -4.58 16.98
CA ARG A 3 -2.90 -5.43 16.83
C ARG A 3 -1.61 -4.91 17.51
N TYR A 4 -1.65 -3.75 18.15
CA TYR A 4 -0.49 -3.07 18.78
C TYR A 4 -0.33 -3.36 20.28
N ASN A 5 -1.22 -4.16 20.88
CA ASN A 5 -1.18 -4.46 22.32
C ASN A 5 -0.31 -5.67 22.69
N LEU A 6 0.55 -6.13 21.76
CA LEU A 6 1.53 -7.17 22.05
C LEU A 6 2.55 -6.61 23.05
N HIS A 7 2.71 -7.27 24.20
CA HIS A 7 3.71 -6.94 25.21
C HIS A 7 5.01 -7.68 24.88
N ALA A 8 6.09 -6.92 24.72
CA ALA A 8 7.41 -7.42 24.40
C ALA A 8 8.43 -6.33 24.77
N THR A 9 9.55 -6.74 25.36
CA THR A 9 10.69 -5.88 25.73
C THR A 9 11.46 -5.43 24.51
N PHE A 10 11.70 -6.34 23.56
CA PHE A 10 12.39 -6.06 22.30
C PHE A 10 11.45 -6.31 21.12
N ARG A 11 11.54 -5.47 20.09
CA ARG A 11 10.68 -5.54 18.91
C ARG A 11 11.52 -5.41 17.65
N TRP A 12 11.40 -6.38 16.77
CA TRP A 12 12.08 -6.41 15.48
C TRP A 12 11.03 -6.44 14.38
N ALA A 13 11.27 -5.64 13.34
CA ALA A 13 10.46 -5.66 12.12
C ALA A 13 11.38 -5.99 10.94
N VAL A 14 11.06 -7.07 10.23
CA VAL A 14 11.78 -7.49 9.02
C VAL A 14 10.87 -7.23 7.83
N SER A 15 11.33 -6.41 6.88
CA SER A 15 10.59 -6.08 5.67
C SER A 15 11.56 -5.88 4.51
N GLY A 16 11.28 -6.50 3.36
CA GLY A 16 12.07 -6.31 2.15
C GLY A 16 11.91 -4.92 1.53
N THR A 17 10.72 -4.31 1.66
CA THR A 17 10.38 -2.98 1.13
C THR A 17 9.48 -2.23 2.12
N PRO A 18 10.03 -1.66 3.21
CA PRO A 18 9.23 -1.01 4.25
C PRO A 18 8.54 0.28 3.78
N PHE A 19 8.94 0.80 2.62
CA PHE A 19 8.38 1.99 1.98
C PHE A 19 7.79 1.58 0.63
N GLN A 20 6.46 1.44 0.56
CA GLN A 20 5.78 1.05 -0.66
C GLN A 20 5.24 2.27 -1.40
N ASN A 21 4.43 3.12 -0.75
CA ASN A 21 3.75 4.20 -1.49
C ASN A 21 3.66 5.54 -0.74
N ARG A 22 3.60 5.56 0.60
CA ARG A 22 3.40 6.80 1.37
C ARG A 22 4.22 6.83 2.66
N VAL A 23 4.57 8.04 3.11
CA VAL A 23 5.22 8.26 4.43
C VAL A 23 4.36 7.74 5.60
N GLY A 24 3.03 7.67 5.40
CA GLY A 24 2.11 7.06 6.35
C GLY A 24 2.36 5.57 6.57
N ASP A 25 2.92 4.84 5.61
CA ASP A 25 3.20 3.40 5.72
C ASP A 25 4.25 3.14 6.81
N LEU A 26 5.20 4.07 6.96
CA LEU A 26 6.22 4.03 8.01
C LEU A 26 5.62 4.19 9.42
N TYR A 27 4.47 4.86 9.56
CA TYR A 27 3.86 5.07 10.86
C TYR A 27 3.46 3.75 11.53
N ALA A 28 3.06 2.74 10.75
CA ALA A 28 2.75 1.42 11.27
C ALA A 28 3.97 0.77 11.96
N LEU A 29 5.15 0.87 11.33
CA LEU A 29 6.41 0.39 11.89
C LEU A 29 6.82 1.19 13.14
N VAL A 30 6.77 2.52 13.06
CA VAL A 30 7.06 3.43 14.19
C VAL A 30 6.19 3.10 15.40
N ARG A 31 4.89 2.84 15.18
CA ARG A 31 3.96 2.45 16.25
C ARG A 31 4.20 1.05 16.79
N PHE A 32 4.50 0.08 15.92
CA PHE A 32 4.83 -1.28 16.34
C PHE A 32 6.09 -1.28 17.21
N LEU A 33 7.14 -0.55 16.80
CA LEU A 33 8.41 -0.41 17.53
C LEU A 33 8.31 0.49 18.77
N LYS A 34 7.19 1.20 18.96
CA LYS A 34 6.94 2.12 20.09
C LYS A 34 8.01 3.20 20.25
N LEU A 35 8.45 3.78 19.13
CA LEU A 35 9.49 4.82 19.13
C LEU A 35 8.99 6.12 19.75
N ASP A 36 9.53 6.50 20.90
CA ASP A 36 9.22 7.75 21.58
C ASP A 36 9.99 8.93 20.95
N PRO A 37 9.37 10.10 20.66
CA PRO A 37 7.96 10.49 20.78
C PRO A 37 7.07 10.14 19.57
N PHE A 38 7.66 9.61 18.51
CA PHE A 38 7.00 9.44 17.22
C PHE A 38 5.76 8.54 17.23
N SER A 39 5.71 7.51 18.07
CA SER A 39 4.57 6.59 18.16
C SER A 39 3.38 7.13 18.96
N HIS A 40 3.52 8.28 19.62
CA HIS A 40 2.59 8.75 20.63
C HIS A 40 1.68 9.89 20.17
N TYR A 41 0.56 10.00 20.88
CA TYR A 41 -0.34 11.13 20.90
C TYR A 41 -0.09 11.95 22.16
N PHE A 42 -0.16 13.27 22.02
CA PHE A 42 0.07 14.25 23.08
C PHE A 42 -1.13 15.18 23.22
N CYS A 43 -1.31 15.75 24.41
CA CYS A 43 -2.28 16.81 24.65
C CYS A 43 -1.60 18.18 24.52
N SER A 44 -2.30 19.17 23.97
CA SER A 44 -1.80 20.56 23.89
C SER A 44 -1.96 21.35 25.19
N GLN A 45 -2.73 20.82 26.15
CA GLN A 45 -3.10 21.52 27.39
C GLN A 45 -2.42 20.94 28.64
N CYS A 46 -1.71 19.81 28.52
CA CYS A 46 -1.03 19.12 29.63
C CYS A 46 -0.07 18.04 29.10
N ASP A 47 0.67 17.39 30.00
CA ASP A 47 1.63 16.32 29.68
C ASP A 47 1.01 14.95 29.36
N CYS A 48 -0.29 14.91 29.06
CA CYS A 48 -0.96 13.65 28.74
C CYS A 48 -0.40 13.03 27.45
N LYS A 49 0.12 11.81 27.59
CA LYS A 49 0.73 11.00 26.53
C LYS A 49 0.09 9.61 26.43
N ALA A 50 -0.21 9.17 25.21
CA ALA A 50 -0.77 7.84 24.96
C ALA A 50 -0.32 7.26 23.62
N LEU A 51 -0.14 5.95 23.53
CA LEU A 51 0.21 5.26 22.28
C LEU A 51 -0.97 5.20 21.29
N ASN A 52 -2.19 5.16 21.84
CA ASN A 52 -3.42 5.17 21.08
C ASN A 52 -4.12 6.51 21.23
N PHE A 53 -4.91 6.87 20.22
CA PHE A 53 -5.75 8.04 20.30
C PHE A 53 -6.93 7.76 21.23
N GLY A 54 -6.96 8.41 22.39
CA GLY A 54 -7.89 8.11 23.48
C GLY A 54 -7.26 7.23 24.58
N PRO A 55 -8.06 6.67 25.50
CA PRO A 55 -9.51 6.56 25.47
C PRO A 55 -10.24 7.87 25.82
N PHE A 56 -11.44 8.03 25.26
CA PHE A 56 -12.32 9.18 25.52
C PHE A 56 -13.62 8.71 26.17
N ASP A 57 -14.19 9.52 27.04
CA ASP A 57 -15.50 9.29 27.67
C ASP A 57 -16.66 9.56 26.69
N ALA A 58 -17.90 9.35 27.16
CA ALA A 58 -19.11 9.63 26.39
C ALA A 58 -19.26 11.11 25.96
N ARG A 59 -18.58 12.03 26.66
CA ARG A 59 -18.55 13.46 26.34
C ARG A 59 -17.35 13.84 25.48
N THR A 60 -16.65 12.87 24.89
CA THR A 60 -15.45 13.04 24.06
C THR A 60 -14.27 13.71 24.76
N ARG A 61 -14.19 13.58 26.08
CA ARG A 61 -13.06 14.05 26.90
C ARG A 61 -12.11 12.91 27.18
N CYS A 62 -10.82 13.19 27.21
CA CYS A 62 -9.82 12.16 27.53
C CYS A 62 -10.04 11.64 28.94
N ILE A 63 -10.05 10.32 29.13
CA ILE A 63 -10.23 9.72 30.46
C ILE A 63 -9.05 10.04 31.39
N ARG A 64 -7.87 10.34 30.82
CA ARG A 64 -6.63 10.59 31.57
C ARG A 64 -6.46 12.05 32.00
N CYS A 65 -6.84 13.01 31.15
CA CYS A 65 -6.62 14.43 31.42
C CYS A 65 -7.87 15.30 31.30
N HIS A 66 -9.03 14.71 31.03
CA HIS A 66 -10.33 15.37 30.91
C HIS A 66 -10.45 16.51 29.88
N HIS A 67 -9.40 16.73 29.06
CA HIS A 67 -9.42 17.67 27.96
C HIS A 67 -10.17 17.11 26.74
N SER A 68 -10.63 18.02 25.88
CA SER A 68 -11.34 17.67 24.64
C SER A 68 -10.48 16.78 23.73
N ARG A 69 -11.13 15.85 23.03
CA ARG A 69 -10.53 15.09 21.91
C ARG A 69 -9.74 15.95 20.92
N ARG A 70 -10.14 17.21 20.71
CA ARG A 70 -9.46 18.15 19.79
C ARG A 70 -8.11 18.65 20.33
N SER A 71 -7.90 18.63 21.64
CA SER A 71 -6.62 18.97 22.28
C SER A 71 -5.56 17.88 22.09
N HIS A 72 -5.93 16.69 21.60
CA HIS A 72 -5.00 15.58 21.38
C HIS A 72 -4.56 15.48 19.92
N TRP A 73 -3.26 15.30 19.71
CA TRP A 73 -2.65 15.27 18.39
C TRP A 73 -1.56 14.20 18.30
N SER A 74 -1.35 13.65 17.10
CA SER A 74 -0.29 12.67 16.82
C SER A 74 1.02 13.39 16.52
N TYR A 75 2.09 12.99 17.20
CA TYR A 75 3.41 13.58 16.99
C TYR A 75 3.90 13.35 15.56
N PHE A 76 3.87 12.10 15.11
CA PHE A 76 4.28 11.73 13.75
C PHE A 76 3.47 12.47 12.69
N ARG A 77 2.14 12.57 12.85
CA ARG A 77 1.31 13.26 11.86
C ARG A 77 1.66 14.75 11.77
N ARG A 78 1.92 15.41 12.90
CA ARG A 78 2.20 16.85 12.96
C ARG A 78 3.57 17.20 12.39
N TYR A 79 4.61 16.45 12.78
CA TYR A 79 6.00 16.82 12.46
C TYR A 79 6.62 16.05 11.30
N ILE A 80 6.03 14.92 10.90
CA ILE A 80 6.56 14.09 9.81
C ILE A 80 5.55 14.03 8.67
N THR A 81 4.36 13.46 8.90
CA THR A 81 3.43 13.19 7.79
C THR A 81 2.95 14.46 7.10
N ARG A 82 2.36 15.42 7.85
CA ARG A 82 1.77 16.62 7.22
C ARG A 82 2.80 17.47 6.46
N PRO A 83 3.96 17.84 7.05
CA PRO A 83 4.95 18.64 6.35
C PRO A 83 5.44 17.98 5.07
N ILE A 84 5.67 16.66 5.10
CA ILE A 84 6.17 15.93 3.93
C ILE A 84 5.08 15.79 2.86
N THR A 85 3.82 15.54 3.23
CA THR A 85 2.74 15.35 2.25
C THR A 85 2.24 16.65 1.64
N MET A 86 2.18 17.73 2.41
CA MET A 86 1.57 18.99 1.97
C MET A 86 2.61 19.99 1.47
N ASN A 87 3.81 20.00 2.07
CA ASN A 87 4.82 21.05 1.87
C ASN A 87 6.21 20.46 1.56
N ALA A 88 6.29 19.38 0.77
CA ALA A 88 7.54 18.63 0.56
C ALA A 88 8.74 19.49 0.15
N SER A 89 8.52 20.46 -0.75
CA SER A 89 9.57 21.34 -1.28
C SER A 89 9.96 22.50 -0.35
N SER A 90 9.16 22.78 0.68
CA SER A 90 9.40 23.88 1.63
C SER A 90 10.54 23.55 2.60
N ALA A 91 11.06 24.57 3.29
CA ALA A 91 12.07 24.38 4.34
C ALA A 91 11.57 23.42 5.45
N GLU A 92 10.29 23.54 5.83
CA GLU A 92 9.64 22.68 6.82
C GLU A 92 9.60 21.21 6.36
N GLY A 93 9.19 20.95 5.11
CA GLY A 93 9.14 19.60 4.55
C GLY A 93 10.52 18.94 4.49
N ARG A 94 11.55 19.70 4.09
CA ARG A 94 12.94 19.22 4.07
C ARG A 94 13.48 18.90 5.47
N GLN A 95 13.17 19.74 6.46
CA GLN A 95 13.55 19.48 7.85
C GLN A 95 12.88 18.20 8.39
N SER A 96 11.59 18.00 8.10
CA SER A 96 10.87 16.77 8.46
C SER A 96 11.46 15.53 7.80
N LEU A 97 11.87 15.60 6.53
CA LEU A 97 12.59 14.50 5.85
C LEU A 97 13.95 14.22 6.49
N GLN A 98 14.72 15.25 6.84
CA GLN A 98 16.00 15.09 7.53
C GLN A 98 15.80 14.43 8.91
N LEU A 99 14.80 14.86 9.67
CA LEU A 99 14.44 14.24 10.94
C LEU A 99 14.08 12.76 10.76
N LEU A 100 13.26 12.44 9.74
CA LEU A 100 12.91 11.07 9.41
C LEU A 100 14.16 10.22 9.10
N ARG A 101 15.09 10.74 8.31
CA ARG A 101 16.36 10.07 7.98
C ARG A 101 17.23 9.85 9.21
N LYS A 102 17.30 10.82 10.14
CA LYS A 102 18.05 10.67 11.41
C LYS A 102 17.46 9.58 12.29
N ILE A 103 16.14 9.53 12.43
CA ILE A 103 15.45 8.49 13.24
C ILE A 103 15.74 7.12 12.64
N PHE A 104 15.45 6.94 11.34
CA PHE A 104 15.62 5.66 10.68
C PHE A 104 17.09 5.25 10.56
N GLY A 105 18.02 6.18 10.40
CA GLY A 105 19.46 5.89 10.38
C GLY A 105 19.97 5.20 11.64
N ASN A 106 19.31 5.41 12.79
CA ASN A 106 19.72 4.83 14.07
C ASN A 106 19.04 3.48 14.39
N ILE A 107 17.90 3.18 13.75
CA ILE A 107 17.06 2.02 14.11
C ILE A 107 16.87 1.02 12.95
N LEU A 108 17.17 1.43 11.72
CA LEU A 108 16.93 0.64 10.53
C LEU A 108 18.27 0.31 9.87
N LEU A 109 18.54 -0.99 9.79
CA LEU A 109 19.61 -1.53 8.98
C LEU A 109 19.04 -1.91 7.62
N ARG A 110 19.42 -1.18 6.58
CA ARG A 110 19.12 -1.54 5.18
C ARG A 110 20.45 -1.74 4.46
N ARG A 111 20.61 -2.92 3.87
CA ARG A 111 21.74 -3.27 3.01
C ARG A 111 21.20 -3.52 1.61
N THR A 112 21.85 -2.96 0.60
CA THR A 112 21.52 -3.25 -0.81
C THR A 112 22.48 -4.31 -1.36
N LYS A 113 22.05 -5.02 -2.41
CA LYS A 113 22.92 -5.99 -3.11
C LYS A 113 24.18 -5.31 -3.67
N ALA A 114 24.06 -4.06 -4.12
CA ALA A 114 25.19 -3.26 -4.61
C ALA A 114 26.19 -2.90 -3.50
N GLU A 115 25.72 -2.53 -2.30
CA GLU A 115 26.60 -2.23 -1.15
C GLU A 115 27.33 -3.47 -0.61
N ARG A 116 26.88 -4.67 -0.96
CA ARG A 116 27.34 -5.95 -0.41
C ARG A 116 27.86 -6.89 -1.48
N GLU A 117 28.30 -6.35 -2.62
CA GLU A 117 28.80 -7.13 -3.75
C GLU A 117 30.00 -8.02 -3.38
N GLN A 118 30.86 -7.57 -2.46
CA GLN A 118 31.98 -8.36 -1.93
C GLN A 118 31.53 -9.53 -1.05
N ASP A 119 30.43 -9.36 -0.31
CA ASP A 119 29.86 -10.40 0.56
C ASP A 119 28.96 -11.36 -0.25
N VAL A 120 28.44 -10.90 -1.38
CA VAL A 120 27.36 -11.53 -2.16
C VAL A 120 27.71 -11.44 -3.65
N HIS A 121 28.48 -12.41 -4.13
CA HIS A 121 28.83 -12.57 -5.56
C HIS A 121 27.63 -13.05 -6.37
N LEU A 122 26.74 -12.12 -6.75
CA LEU A 122 25.62 -12.43 -7.63
C LEU A 122 26.04 -12.27 -9.09
N PRO A 123 25.59 -13.18 -9.98
CA PRO A 123 25.72 -12.96 -11.42
C PRO A 123 24.95 -11.67 -11.81
N PRO A 124 25.35 -11.02 -12.90
CA PRO A 124 24.65 -9.84 -13.40
C PRO A 124 23.18 -10.17 -13.67
N LEU A 125 22.29 -9.22 -13.38
CA LEU A 125 20.87 -9.34 -13.70
C LEU A 125 20.71 -9.31 -15.23
N VAL A 126 20.34 -10.44 -15.83
CA VAL A 126 20.00 -10.52 -17.24
C VAL A 126 18.49 -10.34 -17.38
N MET A 127 18.07 -9.20 -17.95
CA MET A 127 16.67 -8.93 -18.28
C MET A 127 16.44 -9.18 -19.76
N GLU A 128 15.62 -10.18 -20.09
CA GLU A 128 15.24 -10.50 -21.47
C GLU A 128 13.76 -10.18 -21.66
N THR A 129 13.45 -9.24 -22.56
CA THR A 129 12.06 -8.92 -22.92
C THR A 129 11.63 -9.80 -24.09
N ARG A 130 10.67 -10.71 -23.85
CA ARG A 130 10.08 -11.56 -24.89
C ARG A 130 8.74 -11.01 -25.33
N TYR A 131 8.64 -10.62 -26.60
CA TYR A 131 7.40 -10.20 -27.22
C TYR A 131 6.66 -11.44 -27.73
N VAL A 132 5.46 -11.67 -27.20
CA VAL A 132 4.57 -12.75 -27.63
C VAL A 132 3.48 -12.12 -28.49
N ARG A 133 3.22 -12.72 -29.65
CA ARG A 133 2.08 -12.35 -30.50
C ARG A 133 0.90 -13.23 -30.14
N LEU A 134 -0.28 -12.63 -30.02
CA LEU A 134 -1.52 -13.38 -29.85
C LEU A 134 -1.84 -14.15 -31.13
N GLU A 135 -2.42 -15.33 -31.00
CA GLU A 135 -2.96 -16.06 -32.14
C GLU A 135 -4.11 -15.25 -32.78
N PRO A 136 -4.38 -15.34 -34.09
CA PRO A 136 -5.47 -14.57 -34.72
C PRO A 136 -6.83 -14.72 -34.03
N SER A 137 -7.13 -15.89 -33.46
CA SER A 137 -8.34 -16.16 -32.67
C SER A 137 -8.37 -15.37 -31.35
N GLU A 138 -7.24 -15.32 -30.65
CA GLU A 138 -7.06 -14.59 -29.39
C GLU A 138 -7.03 -13.08 -29.61
N GLN A 139 -6.37 -12.62 -30.67
CA GLN A 139 -6.34 -11.22 -31.08
C GLN A 139 -7.76 -10.72 -31.39
N ALA A 140 -8.53 -11.46 -32.19
CA ALA A 140 -9.92 -11.10 -32.49
C ALA A 140 -10.82 -11.09 -31.24
N PHE A 141 -10.54 -11.97 -30.27
CA PHE A 141 -11.23 -11.93 -28.98
C PHE A 141 -10.84 -10.68 -28.16
N TYR A 142 -9.55 -10.38 -28.08
CA TYR A 142 -9.03 -9.20 -27.39
C TYR A 142 -9.58 -7.91 -27.99
N ASP A 143 -9.55 -7.76 -29.31
CA ASP A 143 -9.97 -6.54 -30.01
C ASP A 143 -11.47 -6.26 -29.79
N ARG A 144 -12.31 -7.31 -29.83
CA ARG A 144 -13.73 -7.17 -29.49
C ARG A 144 -13.94 -6.69 -28.05
N LEU A 145 -13.20 -7.26 -27.11
CA LEU A 145 -13.29 -6.90 -25.70
C LEU A 145 -12.78 -5.48 -25.45
N ALA A 146 -11.70 -5.09 -26.13
CA ALA A 146 -11.11 -3.77 -26.05
C ALA A 146 -12.08 -2.71 -26.58
N GLN A 147 -12.73 -2.96 -27.71
CA GLN A 147 -13.75 -2.07 -28.26
C GLN A 147 -14.93 -1.89 -27.29
N GLU A 148 -15.50 -3.00 -26.79
CA GLU A 148 -16.63 -2.94 -25.84
C GLU A 148 -16.27 -2.11 -24.59
N TYR A 149 -15.05 -2.26 -24.09
CA TYR A 149 -14.62 -1.55 -22.88
C TYR A 149 -14.28 -0.09 -23.18
N GLN A 150 -13.76 0.20 -24.37
CA GLN A 150 -13.53 1.56 -24.80
C GLN A 150 -14.86 2.33 -24.90
N ASP A 151 -15.88 1.74 -25.52
CA ASP A 151 -17.21 2.36 -25.64
C ASP A 151 -17.80 2.68 -24.25
N LYS A 152 -17.65 1.76 -23.28
CA LYS A 152 -18.08 1.98 -21.88
C LYS A 152 -17.31 3.11 -21.21
N VAL A 153 -16.01 3.21 -21.44
CA VAL A 153 -15.17 4.28 -20.88
C VAL A 153 -15.56 5.62 -21.48
N GLU A 154 -15.81 5.68 -22.78
CA GLU A 154 -16.27 6.87 -23.49
C GLU A 154 -17.63 7.34 -22.94
N GLN A 155 -18.59 6.42 -22.76
CA GLN A 155 -19.87 6.74 -22.11
C GLN A 155 -19.67 7.33 -20.70
N LEU A 156 -18.85 6.68 -19.86
CA LEU A 156 -18.57 7.19 -18.51
C LEU A 156 -17.84 8.55 -18.52
N ALA A 157 -17.08 8.83 -19.57
CA ALA A 157 -16.42 10.12 -19.77
C ALA A 157 -17.42 11.22 -20.14
N GLU A 158 -18.36 10.94 -21.05
CA GLU A 158 -19.45 11.85 -21.42
C GLU A 158 -20.35 12.19 -20.24
N GLU A 159 -20.62 11.22 -19.36
CA GLU A 159 -21.38 11.41 -18.13
C GLU A 159 -20.56 12.10 -17.00
N GLY A 160 -19.25 12.34 -17.21
CA GLY A 160 -18.37 12.94 -16.21
C GLY A 160 -18.13 12.04 -14.97
N MET A 161 -18.36 10.74 -15.09
CA MET A 161 -18.34 9.79 -13.97
C MET A 161 -17.02 9.04 -13.75
N LEU A 162 -15.99 9.33 -14.55
CA LEU A 162 -14.70 8.63 -14.49
C LEU A 162 -14.10 8.57 -13.08
N GLU A 163 -14.08 9.69 -12.36
CA GLU A 163 -13.53 9.75 -11.00
C GLU A 163 -14.37 8.94 -9.99
N ALA A 164 -15.69 8.97 -10.14
CA ALA A 164 -16.61 8.22 -9.28
C ALA A 164 -16.55 6.70 -9.56
N LYS A 165 -16.15 6.30 -10.77
CA LYS A 165 -16.19 4.93 -11.27
C LYS A 165 -14.81 4.31 -11.52
N VAL A 166 -13.75 4.84 -10.91
CA VAL A 166 -12.37 4.30 -11.03
C VAL A 166 -12.29 2.79 -10.77
N SER A 167 -13.01 2.28 -9.77
CA SER A 167 -13.02 0.84 -9.48
C SER A 167 -13.52 0.00 -10.65
N GLU A 168 -14.50 0.51 -11.39
CA GLU A 168 -15.06 -0.15 -12.57
C GLU A 168 -14.06 -0.11 -13.73
N LEU A 169 -13.42 1.04 -13.97
CA LEU A 169 -12.34 1.18 -14.96
C LEU A 169 -11.18 0.21 -14.69
N LEU A 170 -10.80 0.02 -13.43
CA LEU A 170 -9.75 -0.92 -13.04
C LEU A 170 -10.16 -2.38 -13.29
N VAL A 171 -11.44 -2.72 -13.18
CA VAL A 171 -11.96 -4.05 -13.54
C VAL A 171 -11.88 -4.26 -15.05
N LEU A 172 -12.24 -3.26 -15.87
CA LEU A 172 -12.13 -3.35 -17.33
C LEU A 172 -10.66 -3.57 -17.75
N LEU A 173 -9.73 -2.79 -17.20
CA LEU A 173 -8.30 -2.96 -17.45
C LEU A 173 -7.77 -4.31 -16.98
N MET A 174 -8.20 -4.78 -15.81
CA MET A 174 -7.83 -6.10 -15.29
C MET A 174 -8.29 -7.21 -16.25
N ARG A 175 -9.50 -7.10 -16.81
CA ARG A 175 -10.02 -8.08 -17.77
C ARG A 175 -9.23 -8.07 -19.08
N LEU A 176 -8.83 -6.91 -19.62
CA LEU A 176 -7.91 -6.87 -20.77
C LEU A 176 -6.58 -7.54 -20.46
N ARG A 177 -6.02 -7.31 -19.27
CA ARG A 177 -4.78 -8.00 -18.84
C ARG A 177 -4.96 -9.52 -18.71
N GLN A 178 -6.14 -9.98 -18.31
CA GLN A 178 -6.47 -11.40 -18.29
C GLN A 178 -6.59 -11.97 -19.72
N ALA A 179 -7.20 -11.23 -20.65
CA ALA A 179 -7.28 -11.63 -22.06
C ALA A 179 -5.90 -11.83 -22.70
N CYS A 180 -4.93 -10.97 -22.36
CA CYS A 180 -3.54 -11.13 -22.83
C CYS A 180 -2.84 -12.39 -22.30
N ASN A 181 -3.31 -12.97 -21.19
CA ASN A 181 -2.73 -14.18 -20.62
C ASN A 181 -3.47 -15.44 -21.11
N SER A 182 -4.80 -15.44 -21.02
CA SER A 182 -5.66 -16.49 -21.52
C SER A 182 -7.13 -16.06 -21.51
N GLY A 183 -7.83 -16.23 -22.64
CA GLY A 183 -9.26 -15.94 -22.75
C GLY A 183 -10.16 -16.77 -21.83
N LEU A 184 -9.65 -17.89 -21.28
CA LEU A 184 -10.39 -18.72 -20.34
C LEU A 184 -10.63 -18.01 -18.99
N LEU A 185 -9.68 -17.18 -18.55
CA LEU A 185 -9.79 -16.46 -17.27
C LEU A 185 -11.00 -15.54 -17.20
N ILE A 186 -11.44 -15.02 -18.35
CA ILE A 186 -12.61 -14.15 -18.43
C ILE A 186 -13.90 -14.98 -18.38
N LYS A 187 -13.96 -16.04 -19.21
CA LYS A 187 -15.12 -16.96 -19.29
C LYS A 187 -15.47 -17.58 -17.94
N TYR A 188 -14.46 -17.98 -17.16
CA TYR A 188 -14.69 -18.57 -15.84
C TYR A 188 -15.05 -17.54 -14.76
N SER A 189 -14.68 -16.26 -14.92
CA SER A 189 -15.06 -15.22 -13.95
C SER A 189 -16.55 -14.84 -14.03
N GLU A 190 -17.18 -15.04 -15.19
CA GLU A 190 -18.59 -14.73 -15.43
C GLU A 190 -19.53 -15.84 -14.91
N ASN A 191 -19.03 -17.07 -14.81
CA ASN A 191 -19.71 -18.17 -14.15
C ASN A 191 -19.64 -18.01 -12.61
N LYS A 192 -20.73 -17.51 -12.02
CA LYS A 192 -20.93 -17.43 -10.55
C LYS A 192 -20.96 -18.78 -9.83
N GLN A 193 -20.81 -19.91 -10.55
CA GLN A 193 -20.58 -21.21 -9.94
C GLN A 193 -19.11 -21.27 -9.52
N GLY A 194 -18.86 -20.98 -8.24
CA GLY A 194 -17.52 -21.02 -7.67
C GLY A 194 -16.76 -22.29 -8.04
N HIS A 195 -15.45 -22.15 -8.28
CA HIS A 195 -14.53 -23.22 -8.63
C HIS A 195 -14.82 -24.53 -7.89
N ARG A 196 -15.41 -25.52 -8.58
CA ARG A 196 -15.34 -26.92 -8.16
C ARG A 196 -14.76 -27.84 -9.22
N GLU A 197 -14.74 -27.46 -10.49
CA GLU A 197 -14.07 -28.25 -11.53
C GLU A 197 -13.36 -27.36 -12.54
N CYS A 198 -12.04 -27.22 -12.39
CA CYS A 198 -11.19 -26.64 -13.41
C CYS A 198 -10.72 -27.77 -14.33
N GLU A 199 -11.34 -27.92 -15.50
CA GLU A 199 -10.99 -28.96 -16.49
C GLU A 199 -9.55 -28.83 -17.02
N LEU A 200 -8.93 -27.65 -16.90
CA LEU A 200 -7.53 -27.38 -17.27
C LEU A 200 -6.50 -28.22 -16.50
N LEU A 201 -6.85 -28.78 -15.34
CA LEU A 201 -5.95 -29.64 -14.56
C LEU A 201 -6.03 -31.12 -14.95
N ARG A 202 -7.02 -31.54 -15.75
CA ARG A 202 -7.18 -32.96 -16.14
C ARG A 202 -6.14 -33.44 -17.17
N GLY A 203 -5.36 -32.52 -17.76
CA GLY A 203 -4.36 -32.83 -18.79
C GLY A 203 -2.90 -32.65 -18.38
N ILE A 204 -2.61 -32.38 -17.10
CA ILE A 204 -1.22 -32.16 -16.63
C ILE A 204 -0.57 -33.46 -16.13
N ASP A 205 -1.35 -34.52 -15.87
CA ASP A 205 -0.83 -35.83 -15.42
C ASP A 205 -0.47 -36.80 -16.57
N SER A 206 -0.37 -36.32 -17.81
CA SER A 206 -0.02 -37.16 -18.97
C SER A 206 1.07 -36.58 -19.87
N ARG A 207 2.20 -36.17 -19.28
CA ARG A 207 3.53 -36.13 -19.94
C ARG A 207 4.66 -36.40 -18.96
#